data_AF-A0A946RFE0-F1
#
_entry.id   AF-A0A946RFE0-F1
#
_cell.length_a   1.000
_cell.length_b   1.000
_cell.length_c   1.000
_cell.angle_alpha   90.00
_cell.angle_beta   90.00
_cell.angle_gamma   90.00
#
_symmetry.space_group_name_H-M   'P 1'
#
loop_
_entity.id
_entity.type
_entity.pdbx_description
1 polymer ?
#
loop_
_entity_poly.entity_id
_entity_poly.type
_entity_poly.pdbx_seq_one_letter_code
_entity_poly.pdbx_strand_id
1 'polypeptide(L)'
;MNKALLKQKLSQHYNTDNWKEILEYIFPNVALFQIPQDILVTNEKVKTFRQLGNVRLNDGKTLAVFDIQLKDNVDIARNRVELRNLTTKYIDQEATHGVLAVFASDSEDYRFTFTAQETEFDENMQLVTKQTEPKRYTYVLGPNESCQTASDRFFKLHEQKNTVELENVVDAFSVEKLNKEFFNKYKEHYEDFVQFITGKRFKKVSGKWKEVEIHEPSGYLETVFENDNKQARDFVKKLIGRMVFVQFLQKKGWMGCSVDSSEWGNGDHTFCKSLFESANQDQFHSNYLAHLFDALNTSNRENDVFDLTQTRVPYLNGGLFEADSEAIRQIDFPGSHFESLLNFFGEYNFTIDENDPNDHEVGIDPEMLGHIFENLLEDNKDKGAFYTPKPIVQYMCQESLIQYLKTHLENETTDIENFIRTFDKGDESDPNNYILQNDKRIKELLDRVKICDPAIGSGAFPMGLLQIIFRAKMSLDWTLDPAEVKRGIIQNSIYGVDIEKGAVDIARLRFWLSLIVYEKAPQPLPNLDYKIMQGDSLLESFEGVDLSQIGQGDDLTIF
;
A
#
# COMPACT_ATOMS: atom_id res chain seq x y z
N MET A 1 -21.62 -8.31 -23.44
CA MET A 1 -21.65 -7.43 -22.25
C MET A 1 -20.88 -6.15 -22.60
N ASN A 2 -21.16 -5.02 -21.98
CA ASN A 2 -20.30 -3.82 -22.10
C ASN A 2 -19.61 -3.57 -20.75
N LYS A 3 -18.64 -2.64 -20.70
CA LYS A 3 -17.85 -2.37 -19.48
C LYS A 3 -18.72 -2.01 -18.27
N ALA A 4 -19.77 -1.20 -18.47
CA ALA A 4 -20.69 -0.81 -17.41
C ALA A 4 -21.47 -1.99 -16.82
N LEU A 5 -22.00 -2.87 -17.68
CA LEU A 5 -22.72 -4.07 -17.25
C LEU A 5 -21.79 -5.09 -16.58
N LEU A 6 -20.53 -5.16 -17.00
CA LEU A 6 -19.50 -5.98 -16.34
C LEU A 6 -19.23 -5.48 -14.92
N LYS A 7 -19.00 -4.17 -14.75
CA LYS A 7 -18.84 -3.56 -13.42
C LYS A 7 -20.05 -3.84 -12.54
N GLN A 8 -21.26 -3.64 -13.07
CA GLN A 8 -22.50 -3.90 -12.34
C GLN A 8 -22.59 -5.36 -11.84
N LYS A 9 -22.24 -6.35 -12.68
CA LYS A 9 -22.24 -7.76 -12.27
C LYS A 9 -21.17 -8.07 -11.22
N LEU A 10 -19.98 -7.46 -11.33
CA LEU A 10 -18.91 -7.65 -10.35
C LEU A 10 -19.27 -7.05 -8.97
N SER A 11 -20.00 -5.93 -8.93
CA SER A 11 -20.48 -5.30 -7.70
C SER A 11 -21.73 -5.95 -7.06
N GLN A 12 -22.23 -7.06 -7.60
CA GLN A 12 -23.33 -7.80 -6.98
C GLN A 12 -22.80 -8.83 -5.98
N HIS A 13 -23.66 -9.29 -5.07
CA HIS A 13 -23.38 -10.48 -4.26
C HIS A 13 -22.99 -11.67 -5.17
N TYR A 14 -22.10 -12.53 -4.68
CA TYR A 14 -21.61 -13.64 -5.49
C TYR A 14 -22.74 -14.53 -6.00
N ASN A 15 -22.69 -14.81 -7.29
CA ASN A 15 -23.60 -15.74 -7.94
C ASN A 15 -22.84 -16.53 -9.00
N THR A 16 -22.88 -17.86 -8.90
CA THR A 16 -22.12 -18.76 -9.78
C THR A 16 -22.52 -18.60 -11.25
N ASP A 17 -23.78 -18.31 -11.57
CA ASP A 17 -24.21 -18.16 -12.97
C ASP A 17 -23.77 -16.81 -13.56
N ASN A 18 -23.83 -15.73 -12.77
CA ASN A 18 -23.21 -14.46 -13.14
C ASN A 18 -21.70 -14.64 -13.42
N TRP A 19 -21.01 -15.42 -12.58
CA TRP A 19 -19.58 -15.68 -12.73
C TRP A 19 -19.26 -16.46 -14.01
N LYS A 20 -20.05 -17.48 -14.36
CA LYS A 20 -19.92 -18.21 -15.62
C LYS A 20 -20.06 -17.29 -16.83
N GLU A 21 -21.07 -16.42 -16.85
CA GLU A 21 -21.26 -15.44 -17.92
C GLU A 21 -20.07 -14.48 -18.05
N ILE A 22 -19.49 -14.05 -16.93
CA ILE A 22 -18.30 -13.20 -16.91
C ILE A 22 -17.10 -13.94 -17.53
N LEU A 23 -16.87 -15.20 -17.15
CA LEU A 23 -15.79 -16.01 -17.73
C LEU A 23 -15.95 -16.18 -19.24
N GLU A 24 -17.14 -16.57 -19.70
CA GLU A 24 -17.44 -16.73 -21.12
C GLU A 24 -17.33 -15.43 -21.90
N TYR A 25 -17.60 -14.29 -21.25
CA TYR A 25 -17.40 -12.98 -21.86
C TYR A 25 -15.92 -12.67 -22.05
N ILE A 26 -15.10 -12.87 -21.00
CA ILE A 26 -13.68 -12.49 -20.97
C ILE A 26 -12.82 -13.42 -21.83
N PHE A 27 -13.00 -14.73 -21.71
CA PHE A 27 -12.07 -15.71 -22.24
C PHE A 27 -12.57 -16.42 -23.50
N PRO A 28 -11.67 -16.80 -24.43
CA PRO A 28 -12.06 -17.35 -25.73
C PRO A 28 -12.74 -18.73 -25.62
N ASN A 29 -12.10 -19.67 -24.92
CA ASN A 29 -12.51 -21.08 -24.88
C ASN A 29 -12.79 -21.52 -23.44
N VAL A 30 -13.95 -21.15 -22.92
CA VAL A 30 -14.42 -21.59 -21.61
C VAL A 30 -15.17 -22.92 -21.75
N ALA A 31 -14.65 -23.96 -21.12
CA ALA A 31 -15.25 -25.30 -21.07
C ALA A 31 -15.82 -25.54 -19.66
N LEU A 32 -17.07 -25.15 -19.45
CA LEU A 32 -17.79 -25.38 -18.20
C LEU A 32 -18.32 -26.82 -18.13
N PHE A 33 -18.23 -27.43 -16.95
CA PHE A 33 -18.78 -28.76 -16.71
C PHE A 33 -20.30 -28.68 -16.54
N GLN A 34 -21.03 -29.65 -17.10
CA GLN A 34 -22.48 -29.75 -16.90
C GLN A 34 -22.84 -29.96 -15.42
N ILE A 35 -22.01 -30.71 -14.70
CA ILE A 35 -22.10 -30.90 -13.25
C ILE A 35 -20.73 -30.48 -12.69
N PRO A 36 -20.67 -29.46 -11.83
CA PRO A 36 -19.43 -29.09 -11.16
C PRO A 36 -18.83 -30.29 -10.41
N GLN A 37 -17.52 -30.46 -10.49
CA GLN A 37 -16.83 -31.55 -9.81
C GLN A 37 -16.53 -31.14 -8.38
N ASP A 38 -17.11 -31.84 -7.40
CA ASP A 38 -16.77 -31.63 -5.99
C ASP A 38 -15.35 -32.12 -5.71
N ILE A 39 -14.58 -31.28 -5.02
CA ILE A 39 -13.22 -31.55 -4.58
C ILE A 39 -13.26 -31.79 -3.07
N LEU A 40 -12.73 -32.93 -2.64
CA LEU A 40 -12.61 -33.25 -1.22
C LEU A 40 -11.56 -32.35 -0.56
N VAL A 41 -11.95 -31.67 0.51
CA VAL A 41 -11.08 -30.80 1.29
C VAL A 41 -11.23 -31.17 2.76
N THR A 42 -10.11 -31.34 3.44
CA THR A 42 -10.06 -31.54 4.90
C THR A 42 -10.08 -30.22 5.68
N ASN A 43 -10.10 -29.09 4.98
CA ASN A 43 -10.04 -27.77 5.58
C ASN A 43 -11.36 -27.44 6.26
N GLU A 44 -11.33 -27.23 7.58
CA GLU A 44 -12.52 -26.99 8.39
C GLU A 44 -13.23 -25.67 8.07
N LYS A 45 -12.59 -24.73 7.36
CA LYS A 45 -13.16 -23.43 6.97
C LYS A 45 -13.92 -23.50 5.64
N VAL A 46 -13.76 -24.57 4.86
CA VAL A 46 -14.40 -24.73 3.55
C VAL A 46 -15.70 -25.52 3.71
N LYS A 47 -16.80 -24.94 3.21
CA LYS A 47 -18.12 -25.58 3.15
C LYS A 47 -18.24 -26.44 1.90
N THR A 48 -17.90 -25.90 0.73
CA THR A 48 -17.82 -26.65 -0.53
C THR A 48 -16.67 -26.15 -1.40
N PHE A 49 -15.97 -27.05 -2.08
CA PHE A 49 -14.97 -26.72 -3.10
C PHE A 49 -15.39 -27.44 -4.38
N ARG A 50 -15.69 -26.68 -5.43
CA ARG A 50 -16.07 -27.21 -6.75
C ARG A 50 -15.16 -26.71 -7.86
N GLN A 51 -14.88 -27.58 -8.82
CA GLN A 51 -14.38 -27.18 -10.12
C GLN A 51 -15.54 -26.96 -11.08
N LEU A 52 -15.66 -25.73 -11.59
CA LEU A 52 -16.70 -25.35 -12.53
C LEU A 52 -16.34 -25.71 -13.97
N GLY A 53 -15.05 -25.79 -14.28
CA GLY A 53 -14.57 -26.06 -15.64
C GLY A 53 -13.14 -25.59 -15.84
N ASN A 54 -12.78 -25.36 -17.09
CA ASN A 54 -11.46 -24.91 -17.50
C ASN A 54 -11.54 -23.82 -18.57
N VAL A 55 -10.54 -22.96 -18.62
CA VAL A 55 -10.33 -22.00 -19.70
C VAL A 55 -9.09 -22.41 -20.50
N ARG A 56 -9.23 -22.52 -21.82
CA ARG A 56 -8.09 -22.76 -22.71
C ARG A 56 -7.66 -21.46 -23.40
N LEU A 57 -6.43 -21.04 -23.15
CA LEU A 57 -5.82 -19.84 -23.72
C LEU A 57 -5.22 -20.12 -25.10
N ASN A 58 -4.88 -19.06 -25.83
CA ASN A 58 -4.39 -19.15 -27.20
C ASN A 58 -2.97 -19.71 -27.33
N ASP A 59 -2.14 -19.55 -26.30
CA ASP A 59 -0.81 -20.16 -26.18
C ASP A 59 -0.87 -21.65 -25.82
N GLY A 60 -2.08 -22.24 -25.76
CA GLY A 60 -2.29 -23.63 -25.41
C GLY A 60 -2.21 -23.92 -23.91
N LYS A 61 -2.11 -22.90 -23.05
CA LYS A 61 -2.15 -23.09 -21.59
C LYS A 61 -3.60 -23.19 -21.09
N THR A 62 -3.78 -23.89 -19.97
CA THR A 62 -5.10 -24.12 -19.35
C THR A 62 -5.17 -23.47 -17.99
N LEU A 63 -6.28 -22.79 -17.69
CA LEU A 63 -6.62 -22.30 -16.36
C LEU A 63 -7.78 -23.12 -15.78
N ALA A 64 -7.61 -23.67 -14.57
CA ALA A 64 -8.71 -24.33 -13.86
C ALA A 64 -9.62 -23.28 -13.20
N VAL A 65 -10.94 -23.50 -13.22
CA VAL A 65 -11.93 -22.59 -12.63
C VAL A 65 -12.54 -23.21 -11.39
N PHE A 66 -12.37 -22.57 -10.24
CA PHE A 66 -12.86 -23.04 -8.95
C PHE A 66 -13.89 -22.10 -8.31
N ASP A 67 -14.88 -22.70 -7.64
CA ASP A 67 -15.89 -22.07 -6.80
C ASP A 67 -15.77 -22.65 -5.40
N ILE A 68 -15.46 -21.81 -4.42
CA ILE A 68 -15.15 -22.20 -3.05
C ILE A 68 -16.08 -21.43 -2.13
N GLN A 69 -17.00 -22.16 -1.50
CA GLN A 69 -17.87 -21.64 -0.45
C GLN A 69 -17.22 -21.88 0.90
N LEU A 70 -17.05 -20.81 1.67
CA LEU A 70 -16.48 -20.81 3.01
C LEU A 70 -17.60 -20.87 4.05
N LYS A 71 -17.25 -21.21 5.29
CA LYS A 71 -18.19 -21.13 6.42
C LYS A 71 -18.38 -19.68 6.86
N ASP A 72 -19.52 -19.42 7.49
CA ASP A 72 -20.03 -18.07 7.81
C ASP A 72 -19.12 -17.28 8.77
N ASN A 73 -18.28 -17.98 9.54
CA ASN A 73 -17.32 -17.39 10.48
C ASN A 73 -15.93 -17.11 9.86
N VAL A 74 -15.76 -17.33 8.56
CA VAL A 74 -14.47 -17.16 7.87
C VAL A 74 -14.36 -15.75 7.35
N ASP A 75 -13.53 -14.95 8.00
CA ASP A 75 -13.12 -13.65 7.51
C ASP A 75 -12.27 -13.83 6.24
N ILE A 76 -12.85 -13.49 5.10
CA ILE A 76 -12.20 -13.60 3.79
C ILE A 76 -10.97 -12.68 3.75
N ALA A 77 -11.03 -11.49 4.35
CA ALA A 77 -9.93 -10.53 4.37
C ALA A 77 -8.69 -11.09 5.10
N ARG A 78 -8.89 -11.77 6.23
CA ARG A 78 -7.79 -12.25 7.10
C ARG A 78 -7.24 -13.64 6.78
N ASN A 79 -8.01 -14.57 6.19
CA ASN A 79 -7.59 -15.97 6.02
C ASN A 79 -6.73 -16.24 4.75
N ARG A 80 -5.75 -15.38 4.44
CA ARG A 80 -5.03 -15.36 3.15
C ARG A 80 -4.13 -16.58 2.88
N VAL A 81 -3.33 -16.97 3.88
CA VAL A 81 -2.28 -18.00 3.75
C VAL A 81 -2.89 -19.40 3.63
N GLU A 82 -3.96 -19.67 4.37
CA GLU A 82 -4.60 -20.97 4.34
C GLU A 82 -5.40 -21.17 3.04
N LEU A 83 -6.10 -20.12 2.58
CA LEU A 83 -6.79 -20.11 1.28
C LEU A 83 -5.83 -20.18 0.09
N ARG A 84 -4.58 -19.71 0.25
CA ARG A 84 -3.49 -19.87 -0.74
C ARG A 84 -3.23 -21.35 -1.02
N ASN A 85 -2.98 -22.13 0.03
CA ASN A 85 -2.60 -23.54 -0.09
C ASN A 85 -3.74 -24.42 -0.66
N LEU A 86 -4.98 -23.95 -0.64
CA LEU A 86 -6.12 -24.67 -1.20
C LEU A 86 -6.04 -24.81 -2.72
N THR A 87 -5.58 -23.77 -3.44
CA THR A 87 -5.68 -23.71 -4.90
C THR A 87 -4.35 -23.97 -5.59
N THR A 88 -3.24 -23.57 -4.97
CA THR A 88 -1.89 -23.67 -5.55
C THR A 88 -1.47 -25.09 -5.90
N LYS A 89 -1.89 -26.09 -5.11
CA LYS A 89 -1.60 -27.51 -5.35
C LYS A 89 -2.20 -28.09 -6.63
N TYR A 90 -3.08 -27.34 -7.30
CA TYR A 90 -3.70 -27.74 -8.57
C TYR A 90 -3.00 -27.12 -9.79
N ILE A 91 -1.87 -26.43 -9.59
CA ILE A 91 -1.00 -25.98 -10.68
C ILE A 91 0.12 -27.03 -10.81
N ASP A 92 0.10 -27.78 -11.91
CA ASP A 92 1.06 -28.86 -12.19
C ASP A 92 1.99 -28.56 -13.37
N GLN A 93 1.81 -27.42 -14.04
CA GLN A 93 2.54 -26.98 -15.25
C GLN A 93 2.47 -27.92 -16.46
N GLU A 94 1.71 -29.02 -16.38
CA GLU A 94 1.54 -29.97 -17.48
C GLU A 94 0.11 -29.89 -18.04
N ALA A 95 -0.88 -30.08 -17.18
CA ALA A 95 -2.29 -29.99 -17.53
C ALA A 95 -2.88 -28.64 -17.16
N THR A 96 -2.48 -28.08 -16.01
CA THR A 96 -3.01 -26.85 -15.42
C THR A 96 -1.89 -25.86 -15.16
N HIS A 97 -1.94 -24.72 -15.83
CA HIS A 97 -0.90 -23.70 -15.85
C HIS A 97 -1.23 -22.50 -14.96
N GLY A 98 -2.50 -22.40 -14.54
CA GLY A 98 -2.95 -21.41 -13.58
C GLY A 98 -4.36 -21.72 -13.09
N VAL A 99 -4.83 -20.94 -12.12
CA VAL A 99 -6.11 -21.12 -11.45
C VAL A 99 -6.86 -19.79 -11.39
N LEU A 100 -8.15 -19.84 -11.68
CA LEU A 100 -9.14 -18.79 -11.45
C LEU A 100 -10.09 -19.29 -10.35
N ALA A 101 -9.98 -18.74 -9.14
CA ALA A 101 -10.77 -19.18 -7.99
C ALA A 101 -11.65 -18.05 -7.45
N VAL A 102 -12.90 -18.36 -7.13
CA VAL A 102 -13.75 -17.48 -6.33
C VAL A 102 -13.95 -18.08 -4.95
N PHE A 103 -13.72 -17.26 -3.93
CA PHE A 103 -14.00 -17.54 -2.53
C PHE A 103 -15.18 -16.67 -2.09
N ALA A 104 -16.28 -17.30 -1.69
CA ALA A 104 -17.46 -16.62 -1.20
C ALA A 104 -17.88 -17.20 0.16
N SER A 105 -18.55 -16.38 0.97
CA SER A 105 -19.22 -16.78 2.21
C SER A 105 -20.60 -16.13 2.24
N ASP A 106 -21.29 -16.17 3.38
CA ASP A 106 -22.54 -15.42 3.59
C ASP A 106 -22.32 -13.88 3.69
N SER A 107 -21.07 -13.40 3.53
CA SER A 107 -20.75 -11.98 3.39
C SER A 107 -21.27 -11.40 2.07
N GLU A 108 -21.52 -10.09 2.05
CA GLU A 108 -21.93 -9.37 0.83
C GLU A 108 -20.84 -9.37 -0.24
N ASP A 109 -19.58 -9.28 0.21
CA ASP A 109 -18.41 -9.24 -0.66
C ASP A 109 -17.77 -10.63 -0.79
N TYR A 110 -17.17 -10.87 -1.94
CA TYR A 110 -16.48 -12.11 -2.29
C TYR A 110 -15.11 -11.81 -2.87
N ARG A 111 -14.28 -12.84 -2.95
CA ARG A 111 -12.91 -12.71 -3.41
C ARG A 111 -12.69 -13.50 -4.67
N PHE A 112 -12.15 -12.84 -5.68
CA PHE A 112 -11.65 -13.48 -6.89
C PHE A 112 -10.12 -13.53 -6.84
N THR A 113 -9.54 -14.67 -7.21
CA THR A 113 -8.11 -14.92 -7.17
C THR A 113 -7.64 -15.57 -8.47
N PHE A 114 -6.59 -15.00 -9.05
CA PHE A 114 -5.81 -15.61 -10.12
C PHE A 114 -4.44 -16.04 -9.59
N THR A 115 -4.05 -17.28 -9.83
CA THR A 115 -2.73 -17.82 -9.45
C THR A 115 -2.06 -18.46 -10.66
N ALA A 116 -0.79 -18.14 -10.90
CA ALA A 116 0.02 -18.78 -11.94
C ALA A 116 1.49 -18.88 -11.52
N GLN A 117 2.22 -19.86 -12.05
CA GLN A 117 3.68 -19.88 -11.96
C GLN A 117 4.27 -19.17 -13.17
N GLU A 118 5.17 -18.23 -12.91
CA GLU A 118 6.00 -17.64 -13.95
C GLU A 118 7.16 -18.58 -14.29
N THR A 119 7.66 -18.49 -15.52
CA THR A 119 8.90 -19.13 -15.92
C THR A 119 9.87 -18.01 -16.25
N GLU A 120 10.97 -17.89 -15.50
CA GLU A 120 11.98 -16.87 -15.75
C GLU A 120 12.91 -17.29 -16.89
N PHE A 121 13.33 -16.31 -17.69
CA PHE A 121 14.41 -16.48 -18.64
C PHE A 121 15.74 -16.22 -17.93
N ASP A 122 16.77 -17.02 -18.20
CA ASP A 122 18.11 -16.68 -17.74
C ASP A 122 18.69 -15.48 -18.50
N GLU A 123 19.88 -15.06 -18.06
CA GLU A 123 20.70 -14.03 -18.71
C GLU A 123 20.99 -14.31 -20.20
N ASN A 124 20.77 -15.55 -20.67
CA ASN A 124 20.95 -15.96 -22.07
C ASN A 124 19.62 -16.05 -22.85
N MET A 125 18.51 -15.56 -22.29
CA MET A 125 17.15 -15.67 -22.84
C MET A 125 16.69 -17.12 -23.08
N GLN A 126 17.27 -18.10 -22.38
CA GLN A 126 16.72 -19.45 -22.35
C GLN A 126 15.68 -19.56 -21.25
N LEU A 127 14.56 -20.22 -21.57
CA LEU A 127 13.54 -20.59 -20.59
C LEU A 127 14.20 -21.46 -19.51
N VAL A 128 14.42 -20.91 -18.32
CA VAL A 128 14.91 -21.69 -17.19
C VAL A 128 13.73 -22.09 -16.36
N THR A 129 13.46 -23.39 -16.32
CA THR A 129 12.49 -24.02 -15.42
C THR A 129 13.01 -23.99 -13.98
N LYS A 130 13.36 -22.81 -13.45
CA LYS A 130 13.33 -22.65 -12.00
C LYS A 130 11.85 -22.63 -11.64
N GLN A 131 11.41 -23.62 -10.87
CA GLN A 131 10.09 -23.59 -10.25
C GLN A 131 10.06 -22.36 -9.33
N THR A 132 9.57 -21.23 -9.83
CA THR A 132 9.34 -20.06 -9.00
C THR A 132 8.11 -20.31 -8.13
N GLU A 133 8.05 -19.65 -6.98
CA GLU A 133 6.81 -19.68 -6.20
C GLU A 133 5.65 -19.13 -7.06
N PRO A 134 4.47 -19.76 -7.04
CA PRO A 134 3.30 -19.28 -7.74
C PRO A 134 2.93 -17.88 -7.26
N LYS A 135 2.78 -16.93 -8.18
CA LYS A 135 2.30 -15.58 -7.90
C LYS A 135 0.79 -15.56 -7.88
N ARG A 136 0.23 -14.84 -6.90
CA ARG A 136 -1.20 -14.70 -6.70
C ARG A 136 -1.63 -13.25 -6.83
N TYR A 137 -2.76 -13.05 -7.50
CA TYR A 137 -3.39 -11.76 -7.69
C TYR A 137 -4.86 -11.85 -7.30
N THR A 138 -5.27 -10.97 -6.39
CA THR A 138 -6.59 -11.07 -5.75
C THR A 138 -7.37 -9.78 -5.88
N TYR A 139 -8.65 -9.89 -6.23
CA TYR A 139 -9.64 -8.82 -6.10
C TYR A 139 -10.63 -9.16 -4.99
N VAL A 140 -10.97 -8.17 -4.18
CA VAL A 140 -12.21 -8.17 -3.40
C VAL A 140 -13.27 -7.47 -4.24
N LEU A 141 -14.44 -8.10 -4.37
CA LEU A 141 -15.53 -7.69 -5.24
C LEU A 141 -16.85 -7.81 -4.47
N GLY A 142 -17.83 -6.98 -4.82
CA GLY A 142 -19.13 -7.01 -4.18
C GLY A 142 -19.75 -5.63 -4.04
N PRO A 143 -20.87 -5.51 -3.31
CA PRO A 143 -21.62 -4.27 -3.18
C PRO A 143 -20.84 -3.14 -2.50
N ASN A 144 -19.91 -3.48 -1.60
CA ASN A 144 -19.13 -2.49 -0.86
C ASN A 144 -17.80 -2.16 -1.55
N GLU A 145 -17.55 -2.73 -2.73
CA GLU A 145 -16.33 -2.55 -3.50
C GLU A 145 -16.57 -1.79 -4.80
N SER A 146 -15.64 -0.90 -5.17
CA SER A 146 -15.75 -0.09 -6.41
C SER A 146 -15.86 -0.96 -7.66
N CYS A 147 -15.19 -2.11 -7.67
CA CYS A 147 -15.07 -3.05 -8.81
C CYS A 147 -14.58 -2.42 -10.13
N GLN A 148 -14.20 -1.14 -10.15
CA GLN A 148 -13.80 -0.43 -11.36
C GLN A 148 -12.52 -1.03 -11.95
N THR A 149 -11.45 -1.11 -11.16
CA THR A 149 -10.16 -1.71 -11.59
C THR A 149 -10.32 -3.12 -12.14
N ALA A 150 -11.08 -3.98 -11.45
CA ALA A 150 -11.36 -5.33 -11.92
C ALA A 150 -12.13 -5.32 -13.25
N SER A 151 -13.16 -4.47 -13.37
CA SER A 151 -13.94 -4.34 -14.60
C SER A 151 -13.11 -3.85 -15.79
N ASP A 152 -12.18 -2.91 -15.56
CA ASP A 152 -11.30 -2.35 -16.59
C ASP A 152 -10.35 -3.40 -17.14
N ARG A 153 -9.76 -4.19 -16.25
CA ARG A 153 -8.79 -5.23 -16.61
C ARG A 153 -9.45 -6.43 -17.26
N PHE A 154 -10.62 -6.85 -16.76
CA PHE A 154 -11.42 -7.89 -17.40
C PHE A 154 -11.91 -7.45 -18.77
N PHE A 155 -12.30 -6.18 -18.92
CA PHE A 155 -12.69 -5.63 -20.21
C PHE A 155 -11.52 -5.58 -21.19
N LYS A 156 -10.32 -5.21 -20.74
CA LYS A 156 -9.11 -5.24 -21.57
C LYS A 156 -8.76 -6.65 -22.06
N LEU A 157 -8.89 -7.65 -21.20
CA LEU A 157 -8.76 -9.07 -21.60
C LEU A 157 -9.80 -9.46 -22.64
N HIS A 158 -11.05 -9.01 -22.48
CA HIS A 158 -12.10 -9.22 -23.46
C HIS A 158 -11.80 -8.55 -24.82
N GLU A 159 -11.27 -7.33 -24.84
CA GLU A 159 -10.87 -6.66 -26.10
C GLU A 159 -9.82 -7.47 -26.87
N GLN A 160 -8.99 -8.22 -26.15
CA GLN A 160 -7.98 -9.11 -26.70
C GLN A 160 -8.43 -10.58 -26.74
N LYS A 161 -9.72 -10.88 -26.51
CA LYS A 161 -10.26 -12.25 -26.30
C LYS A 161 -9.71 -13.29 -27.26
N ASN A 162 -9.61 -12.94 -28.54
CA ASN A 162 -9.19 -13.86 -29.61
C ASN A 162 -7.68 -14.09 -29.68
N THR A 163 -6.89 -13.41 -28.85
CA THR A 163 -5.43 -13.48 -28.78
C THR A 163 -4.92 -13.56 -27.33
N VAL A 164 -5.79 -13.86 -26.34
CA VAL A 164 -5.38 -13.89 -24.92
C VAL A 164 -4.47 -15.09 -24.67
N GLU A 165 -3.24 -14.79 -24.26
CA GLU A 165 -2.23 -15.72 -23.76
C GLU A 165 -2.08 -15.59 -22.24
N LEU A 166 -1.37 -16.53 -21.59
CA LEU A 166 -1.19 -16.49 -20.14
C LEU A 166 -0.50 -15.20 -19.68
N GLU A 167 0.46 -14.69 -20.45
CA GLU A 167 1.14 -13.43 -20.16
C GLU A 167 0.15 -12.26 -20.14
N ASN A 168 -0.85 -12.24 -21.03
CA ASN A 168 -1.87 -11.19 -21.02
C ASN A 168 -2.75 -11.27 -19.76
N VAL A 169 -3.05 -12.48 -19.29
CA VAL A 169 -3.78 -12.69 -18.03
C VAL A 169 -2.93 -12.17 -16.87
N VAL A 170 -1.69 -12.63 -16.72
CA VAL A 170 -0.75 -12.13 -15.69
C VAL A 170 -0.63 -10.61 -15.73
N ASP A 171 -0.47 -10.04 -16.92
CA ASP A 171 -0.39 -8.61 -17.15
C ASP A 171 -1.65 -7.84 -16.72
N ALA A 172 -2.83 -8.39 -17.02
CA ALA A 172 -4.10 -7.81 -16.59
C ALA A 172 -4.25 -7.82 -15.07
N PHE A 173 -3.53 -8.69 -14.36
CA PHE A 173 -3.53 -8.77 -12.90
C PHE A 173 -2.30 -8.13 -12.24
N SER A 174 -1.28 -7.73 -13.01
CA SER A 174 -0.05 -7.11 -12.50
C SER A 174 -0.32 -5.87 -11.64
N VAL A 175 0.11 -5.92 -10.37
CA VAL A 175 0.06 -4.77 -9.46
C VAL A 175 1.07 -3.71 -9.86
N GLU A 176 2.27 -4.09 -10.32
CA GLU A 176 3.26 -3.13 -10.82
C GLU A 176 2.72 -2.26 -11.97
N LYS A 177 1.98 -2.86 -12.91
CA LYS A 177 1.32 -2.11 -13.99
C LYS A 177 0.20 -1.21 -13.46
N LEU A 178 -0.56 -1.64 -12.45
CA LEU A 178 -1.55 -0.78 -11.77
C LEU A 178 -0.85 0.44 -11.18
N ASN A 179 0.24 0.17 -10.47
CA ASN A 179 0.96 1.16 -9.70
C ASN A 179 1.55 2.22 -10.62
N LYS A 180 2.10 1.80 -11.77
CA LYS A 180 2.60 2.71 -12.79
C LYS A 180 1.49 3.53 -13.45
N GLU A 181 0.33 2.94 -13.72
CA GLU A 181 -0.81 3.66 -14.31
C GLU A 181 -1.35 4.72 -13.36
N PHE A 182 -1.63 4.35 -12.11
CA PHE A 182 -2.08 5.30 -11.10
C PHE A 182 -1.02 6.37 -10.86
N PHE A 183 0.27 6.02 -10.81
CA PHE A 183 1.33 7.02 -10.65
C PHE A 183 1.29 8.09 -11.75
N ASN A 184 1.16 7.68 -13.01
CA ASN A 184 1.13 8.62 -14.12
C ASN A 184 -0.08 9.56 -14.02
N LYS A 185 -1.28 9.01 -13.76
CA LYS A 185 -2.50 9.82 -13.57
C LYS A 185 -2.39 10.73 -12.33
N TYR A 186 -1.83 10.22 -11.24
CA TYR A 186 -1.56 11.00 -10.03
C TYR A 186 -0.63 12.18 -10.34
N LYS A 187 0.46 11.94 -11.08
CA LYS A 187 1.40 12.98 -11.50
C LYS A 187 0.73 14.02 -12.38
N GLU A 188 -0.17 13.62 -13.27
CA GLU A 188 -0.96 14.55 -14.08
C GLU A 188 -1.81 15.48 -13.22
N HIS A 189 -2.55 14.95 -12.23
CA HIS A 189 -3.30 15.78 -11.29
C HIS A 189 -2.39 16.69 -10.46
N TYR A 190 -1.28 16.16 -9.93
CA TYR A 190 -0.28 16.97 -9.23
C TYR A 190 0.18 18.16 -10.09
N GLU A 191 0.52 17.91 -11.35
CA GLU A 191 0.93 18.95 -12.29
C GLU A 191 -0.18 19.96 -12.58
N ASP A 192 -1.45 19.53 -12.63
CA ASP A 192 -2.58 20.45 -12.85
C ASP A 192 -2.71 21.46 -11.70
N PHE A 193 -2.62 21.00 -10.45
CA PHE A 193 -2.65 21.87 -9.26
C PHE A 193 -1.43 22.81 -9.21
N VAL A 194 -0.23 22.30 -9.52
CA VAL A 194 0.99 23.14 -9.59
C VAL A 194 0.88 24.17 -10.71
N GLN A 195 0.38 23.77 -11.88
CA GLN A 195 0.19 24.66 -13.02
C GLN A 195 -0.79 25.78 -12.69
N PHE A 196 -1.89 25.48 -11.99
CA PHE A 196 -2.84 26.50 -11.56
C PHE A 196 -2.18 27.59 -10.71
N ILE A 197 -1.31 27.24 -9.76
CA ILE A 197 -0.63 28.22 -8.92
C ILE A 197 0.49 28.94 -9.69
N THR A 198 1.38 28.16 -10.30
CA THR A 198 2.66 28.67 -10.81
C THR A 198 2.60 29.18 -12.25
N GLY A 199 1.53 28.84 -12.98
CA GLY A 199 1.45 29.02 -14.43
C GLY A 199 2.34 28.07 -15.24
N LYS A 200 3.09 27.18 -14.58
CA LYS A 200 4.16 26.37 -15.19
C LYS A 200 3.88 24.87 -15.10
N ARG A 201 4.41 24.13 -16.07
CA ARG A 201 4.33 22.67 -16.12
C ARG A 201 5.58 22.06 -16.74
N PHE A 202 5.99 20.88 -16.28
CA PHE A 202 7.06 20.14 -16.94
C PHE A 202 6.54 19.49 -18.24
N LYS A 203 7.19 19.78 -19.36
CA LYS A 203 6.91 19.13 -20.65
C LYS A 203 8.19 18.65 -21.31
N LYS A 204 8.06 17.60 -22.12
CA LYS A 204 9.18 17.07 -22.90
C LYS A 204 9.41 17.94 -24.14
N VAL A 205 10.45 18.76 -24.11
CA VAL A 205 10.84 19.65 -25.21
C VAL A 205 12.18 19.15 -25.76
N SER A 206 12.19 18.75 -27.04
CA SER A 206 13.39 18.20 -27.70
C SER A 206 14.02 17.01 -26.95
N GLY A 207 13.18 16.11 -26.42
CA GLY A 207 13.62 14.90 -25.72
C GLY A 207 14.01 15.09 -24.25
N LYS A 208 14.09 16.34 -23.75
CA LYS A 208 14.38 16.66 -22.34
C LYS A 208 13.16 17.22 -21.63
N TRP A 209 12.96 16.86 -20.37
CA TRP A 209 11.95 17.50 -19.53
C TRP A 209 12.39 18.91 -19.17
N LYS A 210 11.52 19.88 -19.42
CA LYS A 210 11.75 21.28 -19.08
C LYS A 210 10.48 21.86 -18.50
N GLU A 211 10.63 22.70 -17.48
CA GLU A 211 9.55 23.54 -16.99
C GLU A 211 9.22 24.59 -18.06
N VAL A 212 7.96 24.65 -18.48
CA VAL A 212 7.46 25.59 -19.48
C VAL A 212 6.30 26.38 -18.90
N GLU A 213 6.22 27.64 -19.26
CA GLU A 213 5.12 28.52 -18.92
C GLU A 213 3.91 28.24 -19.82
N ILE A 214 2.75 28.05 -19.21
CA ILE A 214 1.48 27.69 -19.87
C ILE A 214 0.53 28.89 -19.86
N HIS A 215 0.45 29.59 -18.72
CA HIS A 215 -0.33 30.80 -18.53
C HIS A 215 0.31 31.64 -17.41
N GLU A 216 -0.19 32.86 -17.21
CA GLU A 216 0.21 33.70 -16.09
C GLU A 216 -0.08 33.01 -14.74
N PRO A 217 0.81 33.12 -13.74
CA PRO A 217 0.60 32.52 -12.42
C PRO A 217 -0.64 33.09 -11.73
N SER A 218 -1.22 32.30 -10.81
CA SER A 218 -2.29 32.82 -9.97
C SER A 218 -1.75 33.85 -8.96
N GLY A 219 -2.65 34.71 -8.46
CA GLY A 219 -2.29 35.68 -7.42
C GLY A 219 -1.74 35.06 -6.13
N TYR A 220 -1.99 33.76 -5.90
CA TYR A 220 -1.44 33.04 -4.75
C TYR A 220 0.08 32.88 -4.82
N LEU A 221 0.67 32.77 -6.02
CA LEU A 221 2.12 32.62 -6.15
C LEU A 221 2.85 33.82 -5.55
N GLU A 222 2.36 35.03 -5.79
CA GLU A 222 2.93 36.26 -5.23
C GLU A 222 2.53 36.43 -3.76
N THR A 223 1.23 36.31 -3.45
CA THR A 223 0.70 36.71 -2.14
C THR A 223 0.93 35.68 -1.02
N VAL A 224 1.05 34.39 -1.34
CA VAL A 224 1.22 33.32 -0.36
C VAL A 224 2.62 32.70 -0.42
N PHE A 225 3.20 32.58 -1.62
CA PHE A 225 4.47 31.87 -1.81
C PHE A 225 5.65 32.80 -2.14
N GLU A 226 5.46 34.12 -2.14
CA GLU A 226 6.53 35.11 -2.40
C GLU A 226 7.30 34.85 -3.72
N ASN A 227 6.60 34.35 -4.74
CA ASN A 227 7.15 33.91 -6.03
C ASN A 227 8.06 32.66 -5.98
N ASP A 228 8.04 31.91 -4.89
CA ASP A 228 8.77 30.65 -4.74
C ASP A 228 7.95 29.46 -5.28
N ASN A 229 8.27 29.06 -6.51
CA ASN A 229 7.67 27.88 -7.16
C ASN A 229 7.91 26.59 -6.37
N LYS A 230 9.00 26.50 -5.59
CA LYS A 230 9.28 25.31 -4.78
C LYS A 230 8.28 25.19 -3.64
N GLN A 231 8.00 26.28 -2.93
CA GLN A 231 7.02 26.29 -1.84
C GLN A 231 5.60 25.96 -2.35
N ALA A 232 5.21 26.50 -3.51
CA ALA A 232 3.95 26.15 -4.15
C ALA A 232 3.86 24.64 -4.46
N ARG A 233 4.95 24.05 -5.00
CA ARG A 233 5.03 22.61 -5.26
C ARG A 233 4.96 21.78 -3.97
N ASP A 234 5.66 22.20 -2.92
CA ASP A 234 5.67 21.51 -1.63
C ASP A 234 4.29 21.54 -0.96
N PHE A 235 3.57 22.66 -1.06
CA PHE A 235 2.17 22.77 -0.64
C PHE A 235 1.27 21.79 -1.39
N VAL A 236 1.32 21.76 -2.73
CA VAL A 236 0.49 20.84 -3.53
C VAL A 236 0.82 19.38 -3.23
N LYS A 237 2.10 19.04 -3.05
CA LYS A 237 2.52 17.70 -2.62
C LYS A 237 1.87 17.31 -1.28
N LYS A 238 1.92 18.22 -0.29
CA LYS A 238 1.32 18.00 1.04
C LYS A 238 -0.21 17.85 0.95
N LEU A 239 -0.88 18.72 0.20
CA LEU A 239 -2.34 18.71 0.02
C LEU A 239 -2.82 17.39 -0.58
N ILE A 240 -2.30 17.00 -1.74
CA ILE A 240 -2.72 15.76 -2.40
C ILE A 240 -2.30 14.54 -1.58
N GLY A 241 -1.14 14.58 -0.91
CA GLY A 241 -0.70 13.52 0.00
C GLY A 241 -1.65 13.30 1.19
N ARG A 242 -2.17 14.37 1.78
CA ARG A 242 -3.22 14.29 2.81
C ARG A 242 -4.50 13.67 2.26
N MET A 243 -4.94 14.07 1.07
CA MET A 243 -6.17 13.51 0.46
C MET A 243 -6.03 12.01 0.18
N VAL A 244 -4.87 11.58 -0.29
CA VAL A 244 -4.54 10.16 -0.45
C VAL A 244 -4.61 9.44 0.89
N PHE A 245 -4.02 10.00 1.95
CA PHE A 245 -4.07 9.39 3.27
C PHE A 245 -5.52 9.23 3.77
N VAL A 246 -6.37 10.23 3.53
CA VAL A 246 -7.80 10.17 3.84
C VAL A 246 -8.50 9.06 3.04
N GLN A 247 -8.06 8.72 1.82
CA GLN A 247 -8.59 7.55 1.08
C GLN A 247 -8.44 6.23 1.87
N PHE A 248 -7.32 6.04 2.59
CA PHE A 248 -7.14 4.85 3.44
C PHE A 248 -8.05 4.89 4.68
N LEU A 249 -8.26 6.06 5.27
CA LEU A 249 -9.14 6.22 6.43
C LEU A 249 -10.60 5.95 6.08
N GLN A 250 -11.09 6.49 4.96
CA GLN A 250 -12.46 6.21 4.50
C GLN A 250 -12.60 4.74 4.08
N LYS A 251 -11.58 4.11 3.48
CA LYS A 251 -11.61 2.67 3.17
C LYS A 251 -11.73 1.81 4.44
N LYS A 252 -11.07 2.21 5.54
CA LYS A 252 -11.24 1.61 6.88
C LYS A 252 -12.62 1.85 7.50
N GLY A 253 -13.47 2.67 6.89
CA GLY A 253 -14.77 3.05 7.44
C GLY A 253 -14.64 3.95 8.67
N TRP A 254 -13.54 4.70 8.80
CA TRP A 254 -13.30 5.58 9.94
C TRP A 254 -13.76 7.02 9.72
N MET A 255 -14.16 7.38 8.51
CA MET A 255 -14.61 8.72 8.17
C MET A 255 -16.14 8.76 8.16
N GLY A 256 -16.77 9.78 8.72
CA GLY A 256 -18.23 9.94 8.59
C GLY A 256 -19.07 9.00 9.45
N CYS A 257 -18.55 8.49 10.56
CA CYS A 257 -19.32 7.59 11.44
C CYS A 257 -20.46 8.34 12.16
N SER A 258 -21.55 7.66 12.47
CA SER A 258 -22.66 8.25 13.23
C SER A 258 -22.20 8.71 14.62
N VAL A 259 -22.69 9.87 15.07
CA VAL A 259 -22.45 10.39 16.42
C VAL A 259 -23.12 9.54 17.52
N ASP A 260 -24.15 8.78 17.16
CA ASP A 260 -24.88 7.90 18.08
C ASP A 260 -24.15 6.56 18.32
N SER A 261 -23.12 6.25 17.52
CA SER A 261 -22.33 5.03 17.63
C SER A 261 -20.94 5.33 18.19
N SER A 262 -20.51 4.54 19.17
CA SER A 262 -19.13 4.54 19.65
C SER A 262 -18.20 3.71 18.76
N GLU A 263 -18.75 2.84 17.91
CA GLU A 263 -17.98 1.94 17.05
C GLU A 263 -17.46 2.63 15.79
N TRP A 264 -16.19 2.34 15.46
CA TRP A 264 -15.55 2.74 14.21
C TRP A 264 -15.63 1.60 13.19
N GLY A 265 -15.59 1.93 11.89
CA GLY A 265 -15.58 0.95 10.80
C GLY A 265 -16.85 0.93 9.95
N ASN A 266 -17.91 1.62 10.38
CA ASN A 266 -19.19 1.73 9.66
C ASN A 266 -19.42 3.15 9.10
N GLY A 267 -18.34 3.88 8.82
CA GLY A 267 -18.38 5.23 8.27
C GLY A 267 -18.63 5.26 6.75
N ASP A 268 -18.63 6.48 6.20
CA ASP A 268 -18.73 6.74 4.77
C ASP A 268 -17.41 6.38 4.05
N HIS A 269 -17.44 5.30 3.26
CA HIS A 269 -16.31 4.86 2.44
C HIS A 269 -16.00 5.80 1.26
N THR A 270 -16.86 6.79 1.00
CA THR A 270 -16.73 7.82 -0.02
C THR A 270 -16.75 9.24 0.56
N PHE A 271 -16.42 9.39 1.84
CA PHE A 271 -16.55 10.64 2.61
C PHE A 271 -16.09 11.91 1.88
N CYS A 272 -14.89 11.93 1.29
CA CYS A 272 -14.40 13.12 0.59
C CYS A 272 -15.26 13.50 -0.62
N LYS A 273 -15.83 12.51 -1.33
CA LYS A 273 -16.72 12.73 -2.46
C LYS A 273 -18.07 13.26 -1.99
N SER A 274 -18.66 12.64 -0.98
CA SER A 274 -19.90 13.12 -0.34
C SER A 274 -19.76 14.56 0.19
N LEU A 275 -18.60 14.87 0.80
CA LEU A 275 -18.28 16.21 1.28
C LEU A 275 -18.16 17.21 0.12
N PHE A 276 -17.51 16.82 -0.98
CA PHE A 276 -17.37 17.68 -2.17
C PHE A 276 -18.71 17.94 -2.88
N GLU A 277 -19.57 16.93 -3.00
CA GLU A 277 -20.89 17.04 -3.64
C GLU A 277 -21.86 17.94 -2.87
N SER A 278 -21.68 18.03 -1.54
CA SER A 278 -22.45 18.93 -0.67
C SER A 278 -21.79 20.30 -0.46
N ALA A 279 -20.59 20.53 -1.01
CA ALA A 279 -19.79 21.72 -0.81
C ALA A 279 -20.01 22.82 -1.85
N ASN A 280 -19.54 24.03 -1.54
CA ASN A 280 -19.16 24.99 -2.57
C ASN A 280 -17.86 24.52 -3.25
N GLN A 281 -17.96 23.94 -4.44
CA GLN A 281 -16.87 23.23 -5.11
C GLN A 281 -15.64 24.11 -5.40
N ASP A 282 -15.83 25.39 -5.74
CA ASP A 282 -14.73 26.33 -5.99
C ASP A 282 -14.07 26.84 -4.71
N GLN A 283 -14.63 26.54 -3.53
CA GLN A 283 -14.07 26.87 -2.23
C GLN A 283 -13.86 25.62 -1.36
N PHE A 284 -13.61 24.49 -2.02
CA PHE A 284 -13.53 23.20 -1.34
C PHE A 284 -12.33 23.09 -0.42
N HIS A 285 -11.19 23.70 -0.79
CA HIS A 285 -10.00 23.59 0.05
C HIS A 285 -10.17 24.42 1.32
N SER A 286 -10.49 25.71 1.18
CA SER A 286 -10.54 26.64 2.30
C SER A 286 -11.66 26.34 3.29
N ASN A 287 -12.88 26.09 2.79
CA ASN A 287 -14.07 25.94 3.63
C ASN A 287 -14.29 24.50 4.12
N TYR A 288 -13.63 23.49 3.54
CA TYR A 288 -13.90 22.08 3.87
C TYR A 288 -12.64 21.29 4.18
N LEU A 289 -11.68 21.18 3.27
CA LEU A 289 -10.48 20.36 3.50
C LEU A 289 -9.60 20.90 4.62
N ALA A 290 -9.41 22.23 4.72
CA ALA A 290 -8.64 22.83 5.80
C ALA A 290 -9.26 22.48 7.17
N HIS A 291 -10.58 22.61 7.30
CA HIS A 291 -11.32 22.22 8.50
C HIS A 291 -11.25 20.72 8.79
N LEU A 292 -11.28 19.87 7.76
CA LEU A 292 -11.12 18.43 7.90
C LEU A 292 -9.73 18.08 8.44
N PHE A 293 -8.68 18.72 7.93
CA PHE A 293 -7.31 18.51 8.41
C PHE A 293 -7.14 18.99 9.85
N ASP A 294 -7.75 20.13 10.21
CA ASP A 294 -7.78 20.62 11.59
C ASP A 294 -8.49 19.63 12.52
N ALA A 295 -9.61 19.04 12.07
CA ALA A 295 -10.31 18.00 12.83
C ALA A 295 -9.41 16.78 13.06
N LEU A 296 -8.74 16.28 12.02
CA LEU A 296 -7.78 15.17 12.13
C LEU A 296 -6.59 15.50 13.06
N ASN A 297 -6.31 16.78 13.31
CA ASN A 297 -5.24 17.26 14.20
C ASN A 297 -5.72 17.74 15.59
N THR A 298 -7.02 17.72 15.89
CA THR A 298 -7.55 18.24 17.16
C THR A 298 -8.05 17.11 18.07
N SER A 299 -7.36 16.87 19.19
CA SER A 299 -7.65 15.79 20.15
C SER A 299 -8.84 16.03 21.08
N ASN A 300 -9.26 17.29 21.25
CA ASN A 300 -10.21 17.69 22.29
C ASN A 300 -11.63 17.96 21.75
N ARG A 301 -11.99 17.34 20.62
CA ARG A 301 -13.33 17.47 20.04
C ARG A 301 -14.31 16.55 20.79
N GLU A 302 -15.47 17.08 21.15
CA GLU A 302 -16.51 16.29 21.83
C GLU A 302 -16.96 15.15 20.92
N ASN A 303 -16.82 13.90 21.37
CA ASN A 303 -17.15 12.68 20.65
C ASN A 303 -16.55 12.56 19.23
N ASP A 304 -15.40 13.21 18.98
CA ASP A 304 -14.75 13.27 17.66
C ASP A 304 -15.62 13.88 16.56
N VAL A 305 -16.62 14.70 16.93
CA VAL A 305 -17.55 15.31 15.97
C VAL A 305 -16.80 16.26 15.03
N PHE A 306 -17.16 16.19 13.76
CA PHE A 306 -16.74 17.11 12.71
C PHE A 306 -17.91 18.04 12.38
N ASP A 307 -17.73 19.33 12.65
CA ASP A 307 -18.81 20.32 12.65
C ASP A 307 -19.52 20.47 11.30
N LEU A 308 -18.80 20.32 10.18
CA LEU A 308 -19.38 20.54 8.85
C LEU A 308 -20.37 19.45 8.45
N THR A 309 -20.13 18.20 8.83
CA THR A 309 -20.97 17.06 8.45
C THR A 309 -21.84 16.55 9.61
N GLN A 310 -21.57 16.99 10.84
CA GLN A 310 -22.21 16.46 12.05
C GLN A 310 -22.03 14.93 12.19
N THR A 311 -20.88 14.44 11.73
CA THR A 311 -20.46 13.04 11.84
C THR A 311 -19.14 12.95 12.58
N ARG A 312 -18.72 11.75 12.99
CA ARG A 312 -17.44 11.53 13.64
C ARG A 312 -16.32 11.38 12.61
N VAL A 313 -15.18 12.02 12.89
CA VAL A 313 -13.92 11.91 12.14
C VAL A 313 -12.80 11.80 13.17
N PRO A 314 -11.86 10.85 13.06
CA PRO A 314 -10.88 10.58 14.12
C PRO A 314 -9.88 11.69 14.34
N TYR A 315 -9.18 11.64 15.48
CA TYR A 315 -7.95 12.39 15.71
C TYR A 315 -6.73 11.50 15.43
N LEU A 316 -5.78 12.01 14.65
CA LEU A 316 -4.61 11.28 14.17
C LEU A 316 -3.27 11.96 14.50
N ASN A 317 -3.25 13.08 15.22
CA ASN A 317 -2.06 13.84 15.64
C ASN A 317 -1.42 14.73 14.54
N GLY A 318 -0.62 15.70 15.01
CA GLY A 318 0.13 16.76 14.32
C GLY A 318 0.70 16.36 12.99
N GLY A 319 1.95 15.90 12.94
CA GLY A 319 2.63 15.36 11.76
C GLY A 319 2.06 15.77 10.39
N LEU A 320 1.41 14.82 9.70
CA LEU A 320 0.85 15.06 8.36
C LEU A 320 -0.19 16.19 8.35
N PHE A 321 -1.01 16.28 9.39
CA PHE A 321 -2.16 17.18 9.51
C PHE A 321 -1.85 18.46 10.29
N GLU A 322 -0.56 18.79 10.48
CA GLU A 322 -0.15 20.03 11.11
C GLU A 322 -0.80 21.22 10.42
N ALA A 323 -1.32 22.15 11.24
CA ALA A 323 -2.01 23.33 10.75
C ALA A 323 -1.09 24.11 9.79
N ASP A 324 -1.61 24.40 8.60
CA ASP A 324 -0.93 25.27 7.67
C ASP A 324 -1.08 26.75 8.11
N SER A 325 -0.26 27.63 7.54
CA SER A 325 -0.42 29.06 7.74
C SER A 325 -1.80 29.52 7.24
N GLU A 326 -2.33 30.58 7.85
CA GLU A 326 -3.64 31.11 7.46
C GLU A 326 -3.70 31.45 5.96
N ALA A 327 -2.62 31.98 5.40
CA ALA A 327 -2.54 32.28 3.97
C ALA A 327 -2.70 31.04 3.09
N ILE A 328 -2.10 29.91 3.49
CA ILE A 328 -2.23 28.63 2.78
C ILE A 328 -3.66 28.08 2.90
N ARG A 329 -4.29 28.22 4.06
CA ARG A 329 -5.67 27.77 4.30
C ARG A 329 -6.69 28.45 3.38
N GLN A 330 -6.39 29.66 2.89
CA GLN A 330 -7.26 30.43 1.99
C GLN A 330 -7.00 30.20 0.49
N ILE A 331 -6.11 29.27 0.13
CA ILE A 331 -5.90 28.90 -1.27
C ILE A 331 -7.09 28.06 -1.73
N ASP A 332 -7.69 28.40 -2.87
CA ASP A 332 -8.71 27.58 -3.51
C ASP A 332 -8.37 27.28 -4.96
N PHE A 333 -8.97 26.21 -5.46
CA PHE A 333 -8.81 25.72 -6.83
C PHE A 333 -10.18 25.64 -7.50
N PRO A 334 -10.24 25.74 -8.84
CA PRO A 334 -11.48 25.49 -9.56
C PRO A 334 -12.05 24.12 -9.20
N GLY A 335 -13.36 24.02 -8.97
CA GLY A 335 -14.01 22.78 -8.51
C GLY A 335 -13.71 21.58 -9.40
N SER A 336 -13.54 21.81 -10.71
CA SER A 336 -13.12 20.79 -11.70
C SER A 336 -11.82 20.05 -11.34
N HIS A 337 -10.88 20.69 -10.64
CA HIS A 337 -9.62 20.05 -10.23
C HIS A 337 -9.88 18.99 -9.17
N PHE A 338 -10.65 19.33 -8.14
CA PHE A 338 -11.02 18.38 -7.09
C PHE A 338 -12.01 17.33 -7.58
N GLU A 339 -12.97 17.69 -8.43
CA GLU A 339 -13.88 16.73 -9.07
C GLU A 339 -13.08 15.68 -9.85
N SER A 340 -12.13 16.11 -10.68
CA SER A 340 -11.29 15.20 -11.46
C SER A 340 -10.42 14.31 -10.56
N LEU A 341 -9.79 14.89 -9.52
CA LEU A 341 -8.95 14.15 -8.57
C LEU A 341 -9.75 13.11 -7.76
N LEU A 342 -10.93 13.47 -7.26
CA LEU A 342 -11.80 12.57 -6.48
C LEU A 342 -12.39 11.46 -7.36
N ASN A 343 -12.75 11.78 -8.60
CA ASN A 343 -13.17 10.76 -9.57
C ASN A 343 -12.02 9.79 -9.88
N PHE A 344 -10.81 10.30 -10.09
CA PHE A 344 -9.60 9.49 -10.25
C PHE A 344 -9.40 8.56 -9.05
N PHE A 345 -9.46 9.04 -7.81
CA PHE A 345 -9.35 8.14 -6.64
C PHE A 345 -10.43 7.06 -6.63
N GLY A 346 -11.67 7.39 -7.01
CA GLY A 346 -12.77 6.42 -7.12
C GLY A 346 -12.58 5.34 -8.19
N GLU A 347 -11.68 5.54 -9.17
CA GLU A 347 -11.35 4.53 -10.19
C GLU A 347 -10.53 3.36 -9.63
N TYR A 348 -9.89 3.54 -8.48
CA TYR A 348 -8.97 2.58 -7.91
C TYR A 348 -9.47 2.02 -6.57
N ASN A 349 -9.19 0.74 -6.35
CA ASN A 349 -9.38 0.15 -5.04
C ASN A 349 -8.16 0.46 -4.17
N PHE A 350 -8.33 1.23 -3.11
CA PHE A 350 -7.29 1.40 -2.09
C PHE A 350 -7.31 0.19 -1.16
N THR A 351 -6.16 -0.46 -0.97
CA THR A 351 -6.04 -1.64 -0.12
C THR A 351 -5.37 -1.26 1.18
N ILE A 352 -5.91 -1.77 2.28
CA ILE A 352 -5.32 -1.57 3.61
C ILE A 352 -4.33 -2.68 3.97
N ASP A 353 -3.98 -3.53 3.01
CA ASP A 353 -3.10 -4.66 3.19
C ASP A 353 -1.78 -4.41 2.46
N GLU A 354 -0.68 -4.68 3.15
CA GLU A 354 0.66 -4.65 2.56
C GLU A 354 0.85 -5.88 1.70
N ASN A 355 1.18 -5.67 0.42
CA ASN A 355 1.40 -6.74 -0.53
C ASN A 355 2.64 -7.56 -0.16
N ASP A 356 2.52 -8.90 -0.23
CA ASP A 356 3.65 -9.81 -0.09
C ASP A 356 4.23 -10.11 -1.50
N PRO A 357 5.55 -10.34 -1.67
CA PRO A 357 6.15 -10.61 -2.97
C PRO A 357 5.47 -11.72 -3.79
N ASN A 358 4.82 -12.68 -3.12
CA ASN A 358 4.14 -13.79 -3.78
C ASN A 358 2.60 -13.70 -3.70
N ASP A 359 2.06 -12.72 -2.97
CA ASP A 359 0.62 -12.53 -2.77
C ASP A 359 0.24 -11.05 -2.83
N HIS A 360 -0.36 -10.68 -3.95
CA HIS A 360 -0.76 -9.31 -4.22
C HIS A 360 -2.27 -9.17 -4.21
N GLU A 361 -2.77 -8.29 -3.36
CA GLU A 361 -4.10 -7.73 -3.53
C GLU A 361 -4.01 -6.62 -4.58
N VAL A 362 -4.83 -6.73 -5.61
CA VAL A 362 -4.77 -5.80 -6.73
C VAL A 362 -5.53 -4.52 -6.37
N GLY A 363 -4.76 -3.55 -5.90
CA GLY A 363 -5.19 -2.22 -5.54
C GLY A 363 -4.02 -1.33 -5.16
N ILE A 364 -4.33 -0.11 -4.70
CA ILE A 364 -3.36 0.89 -4.27
C ILE A 364 -3.05 0.64 -2.80
N ASP A 365 -1.89 0.04 -2.56
CA ASP A 365 -1.38 -0.22 -1.23
C ASP A 365 -0.56 0.98 -0.67
N PRO A 366 -0.29 1.01 0.65
CA PRO A 366 0.60 2.00 1.27
C PRO A 366 2.01 2.07 0.70
N GLU A 367 2.58 0.94 0.28
CA GLU A 367 3.96 0.85 -0.21
C GLU A 367 4.10 1.57 -1.56
N MET A 368 3.10 1.44 -2.42
CA MET A 368 2.99 2.06 -3.72
C MET A 368 3.10 3.57 -3.62
N LEU A 369 2.41 4.19 -2.65
CA LEU A 369 2.51 5.65 -2.45
C LEU A 369 3.94 6.08 -2.24
N GLY A 370 4.70 5.25 -1.55
CA GLY A 370 6.12 5.41 -1.47
C GLY A 370 6.82 5.59 -2.82
N HIS A 371 6.60 4.66 -3.74
CA HIS A 371 7.14 4.72 -5.09
C HIS A 371 6.64 5.96 -5.86
N ILE A 372 5.37 6.34 -5.68
CA ILE A 372 4.81 7.57 -6.27
C ILE A 372 5.62 8.78 -5.79
N PHE A 373 5.73 8.90 -4.48
CA PHE A 373 6.35 10.05 -3.84
C PHE A 373 7.86 10.11 -4.13
N GLU A 374 8.56 8.98 -4.17
CA GLU A 374 9.94 8.86 -4.65
C GLU A 374 10.09 9.37 -6.09
N ASN A 375 9.24 8.91 -7.00
CA ASN A 375 9.30 9.33 -8.40
C ASN A 375 8.93 10.81 -8.60
N LEU A 376 8.19 11.43 -7.67
CA LEU A 376 7.95 12.88 -7.62
C LEU A 376 9.12 13.67 -7.01
N LEU A 377 10.02 13.00 -6.29
CA LEU A 377 11.31 13.56 -5.88
C LEU A 377 12.35 13.45 -7.00
N GLU A 378 12.29 12.42 -7.85
CA GLU A 378 13.24 12.20 -8.96
C GLU A 378 13.27 13.33 -10.01
N ASP A 379 12.30 14.24 -10.02
CA ASP A 379 12.39 15.49 -10.81
C ASP A 379 13.55 16.41 -10.30
N ASN A 380 14.19 16.08 -9.17
CA ASN A 380 15.41 16.70 -8.60
C ASN A 380 16.71 15.90 -8.90
N LYS A 381 16.82 15.21 -10.06
CA LYS A 381 17.98 14.39 -10.46
C LYS A 381 19.37 15.03 -10.33
N ASP A 382 19.44 16.36 -10.27
CA ASP A 382 20.69 17.11 -10.10
C ASP A 382 21.35 16.95 -8.71
N LYS A 383 20.71 16.28 -7.74
CA LYS A 383 21.20 16.18 -6.33
C LYS A 383 21.58 14.78 -5.83
N GLY A 384 21.58 13.76 -6.69
CA GLY A 384 22.02 12.41 -6.30
C GLY A 384 21.03 11.59 -5.48
N ALA A 385 19.73 11.96 -5.48
CA ALA A 385 18.66 11.12 -4.96
C ALA A 385 18.48 9.90 -5.89
N PHE A 386 19.14 8.78 -5.58
CA PHE A 386 19.01 7.54 -6.32
C PHE A 386 18.15 6.55 -5.55
N TYR A 387 17.12 6.03 -6.23
CA TYR A 387 16.33 4.92 -5.74
C TYR A 387 17.19 3.66 -5.58
N THR A 388 17.09 3.01 -4.42
CA THR A 388 17.70 1.70 -4.19
C THR A 388 16.69 0.59 -4.52
N PRO A 389 16.97 -0.31 -5.47
CA PRO A 389 16.10 -1.44 -5.81
C PRO A 389 15.69 -2.29 -4.60
N LYS A 390 14.41 -2.69 -4.55
CA LYS A 390 13.85 -3.53 -3.44
C LYS A 390 14.71 -4.75 -3.08
N PRO A 391 15.22 -5.56 -4.02
CA PRO A 391 16.05 -6.72 -3.66
C PRO A 391 17.34 -6.33 -2.93
N ILE A 392 17.92 -5.18 -3.27
CA ILE A 392 19.12 -4.64 -2.62
C ILE A 392 18.78 -4.17 -1.20
N VAL A 393 17.68 -3.43 -1.04
CA VAL A 393 17.19 -3.00 0.27
C VAL A 393 16.94 -4.20 1.18
N GLN A 394 16.21 -5.21 0.68
CA GLN A 394 15.92 -6.42 1.44
C GLN A 394 17.21 -7.14 1.87
N TYR A 395 18.14 -7.36 0.94
CA TYR A 395 19.41 -8.00 1.23
C TYR A 395 20.19 -7.23 2.30
N MET A 396 20.40 -5.93 2.12
CA MET A 396 21.15 -5.10 3.07
C MET A 396 20.52 -5.08 4.46
N CYS A 397 19.19 -4.98 4.54
CA CYS A 397 18.48 -5.01 5.82
C CYS A 397 18.58 -6.38 6.52
N GLN A 398 18.51 -7.49 5.75
CA GLN A 398 18.70 -8.84 6.29
C GLN A 398 20.12 -9.02 6.84
N GLU A 399 21.16 -8.72 6.05
CA GLU A 399 22.55 -8.84 6.49
C GLU A 399 22.82 -8.01 7.75
N SER A 400 22.30 -6.78 7.79
CA SER A 400 22.48 -5.88 8.94
C SER A 400 21.85 -6.45 10.21
N LEU A 401 20.62 -6.98 10.13
CA LEU A 401 19.94 -7.55 11.28
C LEU A 401 20.56 -8.90 11.71
N ILE A 402 20.95 -9.74 10.76
CA ILE A 402 21.66 -11.00 11.02
C ILE A 402 22.95 -10.71 11.79
N GLN A 403 23.77 -9.76 11.31
CA GLN A 403 25.03 -9.43 11.96
C GLN A 403 24.82 -8.85 13.36
N TYR A 404 23.81 -7.99 13.55
CA TYR A 404 23.43 -7.48 14.87
C TYR A 404 23.07 -8.62 15.84
N LEU A 405 22.23 -9.57 15.42
CA LEU A 405 21.82 -10.69 16.26
C LEU A 405 22.99 -11.64 16.56
N LYS A 406 23.79 -12.02 15.56
CA LYS A 406 24.98 -12.87 15.75
C LYS A 406 25.95 -12.27 16.77
N THR A 407 26.21 -10.97 16.67
CA THR A 407 27.10 -10.25 17.58
C THR A 407 26.59 -10.28 19.03
N HIS A 408 25.29 -10.05 19.24
CA HIS A 408 24.72 -9.97 20.60
C HIS A 408 24.33 -11.31 21.22
N LEU A 409 24.23 -12.36 20.42
CA LEU A 409 23.99 -13.73 20.86
C LEU A 409 25.29 -14.55 20.97
N GLU A 410 26.43 -13.95 20.60
CA GLU A 410 27.75 -14.59 20.55
C GLU A 410 27.70 -15.92 19.76
N ASN A 411 26.94 -15.92 18.66
CA ASN A 411 26.69 -17.10 17.86
C ASN A 411 26.97 -16.86 16.36
N GLU A 412 27.83 -17.70 15.79
CA GLU A 412 28.20 -17.70 14.38
C GLU A 412 27.48 -18.77 13.55
N THR A 413 26.54 -19.53 14.13
CA THR A 413 25.78 -20.55 13.39
C THR A 413 24.89 -19.95 12.29
N THR A 414 24.51 -20.79 11.35
CA THR A 414 23.58 -20.47 10.27
C THR A 414 22.13 -20.38 10.73
N ASP A 415 21.82 -20.72 11.99
CA ASP A 415 20.44 -20.78 12.48
C ASP A 415 19.77 -19.40 12.46
N ILE A 416 20.49 -18.36 12.91
CA ILE A 416 20.01 -16.97 12.87
C ILE A 416 19.83 -16.48 11.44
N GLU A 417 20.73 -16.86 10.53
CA GLU A 417 20.65 -16.49 9.13
C GLU A 417 19.41 -17.12 8.47
N ASN A 418 19.22 -18.43 8.66
CA ASN A 418 18.05 -19.14 8.16
C ASN A 418 16.77 -18.51 8.72
N PHE A 419 16.70 -18.30 10.04
CA PHE A 419 15.55 -17.68 10.68
C PHE A 419 15.22 -16.29 10.12
N ILE A 420 16.18 -15.39 9.94
CA ILE A 420 15.88 -14.04 9.42
C ILE A 420 15.52 -14.05 7.93
N ARG A 421 16.07 -14.97 7.14
CA ARG A 421 15.77 -15.06 5.71
C ARG A 421 14.42 -15.70 5.42
N THR A 422 14.02 -16.71 6.19
CA THR A 422 12.80 -17.50 5.94
C THR A 422 11.68 -17.23 6.94
N PHE A 423 12.00 -16.61 8.08
CA PHE A 423 11.12 -16.47 9.25
C PHE A 423 10.65 -17.82 9.83
N ASP A 424 11.34 -18.91 9.49
CA ASP A 424 11.12 -20.25 10.02
C ASP A 424 12.00 -20.46 11.25
N LYS A 425 11.37 -20.81 12.37
CA LYS A 425 12.04 -21.12 13.63
C LYS A 425 12.50 -22.58 13.72
N GLY A 426 12.28 -23.41 12.70
CA GLY A 426 12.68 -24.81 12.66
C GLY A 426 11.71 -25.74 13.41
N ASP A 427 12.14 -27.01 13.61
CA ASP A 427 11.33 -28.02 14.31
C ASP A 427 11.15 -27.64 15.80
N GLU A 428 9.90 -27.40 16.20
CA GLU A 428 9.56 -27.03 17.57
C GLU A 428 9.68 -28.17 18.58
N SER A 429 9.75 -29.40 18.09
CA SER A 429 9.94 -30.59 18.93
C SER A 429 11.41 -30.90 19.20
N ASP A 430 12.34 -30.29 18.46
CA ASP A 430 13.78 -30.49 18.66
C ASP A 430 14.27 -29.71 19.89
N PRO A 431 14.73 -30.39 20.96
CA PRO A 431 15.25 -29.72 22.14
C PRO A 431 16.54 -28.94 21.88
N ASN A 432 17.24 -29.18 20.76
CA ASN A 432 18.46 -28.47 20.36
C ASN A 432 18.21 -27.28 19.43
N ASN A 433 16.94 -26.94 19.17
CA ASN A 433 16.60 -25.82 18.31
C ASN A 433 17.11 -24.49 18.92
N TYR A 434 18.16 -23.93 18.30
CA TYR A 434 18.82 -22.73 18.82
C TYR A 434 17.89 -21.52 18.92
N ILE A 435 17.00 -21.32 17.93
CA ILE A 435 16.07 -20.19 17.90
C ILE A 435 15.12 -20.26 19.09
N LEU A 436 14.59 -21.45 19.39
CA LEU A 436 13.68 -21.64 20.51
C LEU A 436 14.36 -21.56 21.87
N GLN A 437 15.61 -22.05 21.98
CA GLN A 437 16.39 -21.91 23.21
C GLN A 437 16.70 -20.44 23.55
N ASN A 438 16.77 -19.57 22.53
CA ASN A 438 17.14 -18.16 22.67
C ASN A 438 15.96 -17.22 22.37
N ASP A 439 14.72 -17.73 22.31
CA ASP A 439 13.54 -16.99 21.85
C ASP A 439 13.35 -15.65 22.59
N LYS A 440 13.42 -15.67 23.92
CA LYS A 440 13.30 -14.50 24.80
C LYS A 440 14.40 -13.50 24.52
N ARG A 441 15.63 -14.00 24.36
CA ARG A 441 16.79 -13.14 24.13
C ARG A 441 16.72 -12.49 22.76
N ILE A 442 16.31 -13.22 21.73
CA ILE A 442 16.08 -12.69 20.39
C ILE A 442 14.99 -11.61 20.43
N LYS A 443 13.84 -11.87 21.09
CA LYS A 443 12.76 -10.87 21.25
C LYS A 443 13.28 -9.59 21.91
N GLU A 444 14.02 -9.70 23.01
CA GLU A 444 14.63 -8.53 23.69
C GLU A 444 15.58 -7.74 22.78
N LEU A 445 16.38 -8.42 21.96
CA LEU A 445 17.30 -7.77 21.02
C LEU A 445 16.55 -7.05 19.90
N LEU A 446 15.48 -7.66 19.38
CA LEU A 446 14.59 -7.05 18.39
C LEU A 446 13.82 -5.84 18.95
N ASP A 447 13.51 -5.83 20.25
CA ASP A 447 12.89 -4.68 20.92
C ASP A 447 13.86 -3.50 21.15
N ARG A 448 15.15 -3.80 21.33
CA ARG A 448 16.16 -2.81 21.69
C ARG A 448 16.92 -2.23 20.51
N VAL A 449 16.93 -2.91 19.37
CA VAL A 449 17.70 -2.51 18.19
C VAL A 449 17.41 -1.05 17.81
N LYS A 450 18.47 -0.30 17.50
CA LYS A 450 18.40 1.09 17.01
C LYS A 450 18.91 1.14 15.59
N ILE A 451 18.15 1.80 14.73
CA ILE A 451 18.36 1.90 13.29
C ILE A 451 18.45 3.39 12.99
N CYS A 452 19.56 3.82 12.40
CA CYS A 452 19.78 5.19 11.98
C CYS A 452 20.13 5.22 10.50
N ASP A 453 19.36 5.97 9.71
CA ASP A 453 19.67 6.25 8.31
C ASP A 453 19.97 7.76 8.13
N PRO A 454 21.25 8.15 7.96
CA PRO A 454 21.67 9.56 7.89
C PRO A 454 21.36 10.23 6.54
N ALA A 455 20.87 9.48 5.56
CA ALA A 455 20.38 9.97 4.28
C ALA A 455 19.10 9.21 3.93
N ILE A 456 18.12 9.31 4.83
CA ILE A 456 16.94 8.44 4.86
C ILE A 456 16.14 8.49 3.56
N GLY A 457 16.21 9.60 2.82
CA GLY A 457 15.41 9.81 1.64
C GLY A 457 13.93 9.58 1.94
N SER A 458 13.30 8.77 1.09
CA SER A 458 11.93 8.30 1.24
C SER A 458 11.73 7.22 2.32
N GLY A 459 12.77 6.77 3.03
CA GLY A 459 12.68 5.78 4.10
C GLY A 459 12.74 4.31 3.68
N ALA A 460 13.35 4.00 2.52
CA ALA A 460 13.40 2.63 1.99
C ALA A 460 14.08 1.62 2.94
N PHE A 461 15.28 1.92 3.46
CA PHE A 461 15.99 1.01 4.37
C PHE A 461 15.31 0.87 5.74
N PRO A 462 14.91 1.95 6.42
CA PRO A 462 14.18 1.84 7.68
C PRO A 462 12.85 1.11 7.56
N MET A 463 12.13 1.28 6.44
CA MET A 463 10.92 0.50 6.16
C MET A 463 11.24 -0.99 5.93
N GLY A 464 12.32 -1.31 5.21
CA GLY A 464 12.78 -2.68 5.03
C GLY A 464 13.13 -3.37 6.36
N LEU A 465 13.84 -2.68 7.26
CA LEU A 465 14.15 -3.20 8.59
C LEU A 465 12.90 -3.33 9.47
N LEU A 466 11.97 -2.37 9.42
CA LEU A 466 10.67 -2.50 10.09
C LEU A 466 9.98 -3.81 9.71
N GLN A 467 9.90 -4.11 8.42
CA GLN A 467 9.24 -5.32 7.91
C GLN A 467 9.92 -6.60 8.38
N ILE A 468 11.25 -6.67 8.32
CA ILE A 468 12.00 -7.86 8.74
C ILE A 468 11.86 -8.07 10.25
N ILE A 469 12.01 -7.01 11.06
CA ILE A 469 11.86 -7.11 12.52
C ILE A 469 10.43 -7.50 12.90
N PHE A 470 9.43 -6.88 12.26
CA PHE A 470 8.03 -7.22 12.46
C PHE A 470 7.75 -8.69 12.15
N ARG A 471 8.15 -9.19 10.97
CA ARG A 471 7.98 -10.61 10.57
C ARG A 471 8.70 -11.56 11.53
N ALA A 472 9.94 -11.25 11.91
CA ALA A 472 10.68 -12.05 12.89
C ALA A 472 9.95 -12.14 14.23
N LYS A 473 9.43 -11.02 14.76
CA LYS A 473 8.65 -11.00 16.01
C LYS A 473 7.36 -11.80 15.89
N MET A 474 6.60 -11.63 14.81
CA MET A 474 5.35 -12.38 14.58
C MET A 474 5.60 -13.89 14.41
N SER A 475 6.72 -14.30 13.81
CA SER A 475 7.10 -15.72 13.70
C SER A 475 7.51 -16.33 15.05
N LEU A 476 8.14 -15.54 15.92
CA LEU A 476 8.49 -15.98 17.29
C LEU A 476 7.28 -16.02 18.21
N ASP A 477 6.26 -15.20 17.96
CA ASP A 477 5.03 -15.14 18.72
C ASP A 477 3.87 -14.58 17.89
N TRP A 478 3.05 -15.49 17.37
CA TRP A 478 1.91 -15.14 16.54
C TRP A 478 0.74 -14.53 17.35
N THR A 479 0.81 -14.57 18.69
CA THR A 479 -0.24 -14.03 19.57
C THR A 479 -0.11 -12.54 19.83
N LEU A 480 1.02 -11.94 19.45
CA LEU A 480 1.26 -10.51 19.55
C LEU A 480 0.25 -9.72 18.71
N ASP A 481 -0.16 -8.55 19.21
CA ASP A 481 -0.96 -7.62 18.41
C ASP A 481 -0.09 -6.97 17.32
N PRO A 482 -0.41 -7.17 16.03
CA PRO A 482 0.44 -6.66 14.94
C PRO A 482 0.61 -5.14 14.93
N ALA A 483 -0.43 -4.40 15.31
CA ALA A 483 -0.41 -2.94 15.32
C ALA A 483 0.50 -2.43 16.45
N GLU A 484 0.40 -3.01 17.64
CA GLU A 484 1.29 -2.70 18.77
C GLU A 484 2.75 -3.03 18.45
N VAL A 485 3.03 -4.16 17.82
CA VAL A 485 4.40 -4.54 17.42
C VAL A 485 4.99 -3.52 16.45
N LYS A 486 4.29 -3.18 15.37
CA LYS A 486 4.76 -2.17 14.41
C LYS A 486 4.96 -0.81 15.05
N ARG A 487 4.00 -0.37 15.86
CA ARG A 487 4.08 0.88 16.63
C ARG A 487 5.31 0.91 17.52
N GLY A 488 5.56 -0.17 18.25
CA GLY A 488 6.74 -0.32 19.10
C GLY A 488 8.05 -0.19 18.33
N ILE A 489 8.17 -0.83 17.15
CA ILE A 489 9.37 -0.74 16.32
C ILE A 489 9.57 0.69 15.79
N ILE A 490 8.52 1.31 15.24
CA ILE A 490 8.60 2.66 14.67
C ILE A 490 8.97 3.69 15.74
N GLN A 491 8.35 3.63 16.92
CA GLN A 491 8.59 4.61 17.97
C GLN A 491 9.96 4.48 18.63
N ASN A 492 10.45 3.24 18.78
CA ASN A 492 11.62 2.98 19.61
C ASN A 492 12.89 2.70 18.80
N SER A 493 12.79 2.17 17.58
CA SER A 493 13.95 1.65 16.85
C SER A 493 14.37 2.52 15.67
N ILE A 494 13.48 3.31 15.08
CA ILE A 494 13.73 3.96 13.79
C ILE A 494 14.09 5.44 13.95
N TYR A 495 15.21 5.81 13.32
CA TYR A 495 15.75 7.17 13.28
C TYR A 495 16.28 7.46 11.86
N GLY A 496 16.19 8.71 11.43
CA GLY A 496 16.84 9.13 10.18
C GLY A 496 16.82 10.63 9.92
N VAL A 497 17.67 11.05 9.00
CA VAL A 497 17.88 12.45 8.63
C VAL A 497 17.94 12.56 7.12
N ASP A 498 17.33 13.60 6.56
CA ASP A 498 17.51 13.96 5.14
C ASP A 498 17.55 15.48 4.96
N ILE A 499 18.31 15.96 3.97
CA ILE A 499 18.41 17.39 3.68
C ILE A 499 17.12 17.93 3.03
N GLU A 500 16.38 17.09 2.30
CA GLU A 500 15.14 17.47 1.62
C GLU A 500 13.92 17.20 2.50
N LYS A 501 13.24 18.28 2.92
CA LYS A 501 11.98 18.20 3.67
C LYS A 501 10.95 17.27 3.03
N GLY A 502 10.82 17.33 1.70
CA GLY A 502 9.89 16.47 0.97
C GLY A 502 10.19 14.98 1.19
N ALA A 503 11.46 14.57 1.21
CA ALA A 503 11.84 13.18 1.45
C ALA A 503 11.49 12.73 2.87
N VAL A 504 11.77 13.57 3.87
CA VAL A 504 11.39 13.38 5.27
C VAL A 504 9.87 13.19 5.42
N ASP A 505 9.08 14.07 4.80
CA ASP A 505 7.62 14.01 4.86
C ASP A 505 7.08 12.71 4.23
N ILE A 506 7.71 12.24 3.15
CA ILE A 506 7.38 10.98 2.49
C ILE A 506 7.72 9.78 3.37
N ALA A 507 8.89 9.77 4.00
CA ALA A 507 9.29 8.71 4.93
C ALA A 507 8.30 8.61 6.09
N ARG A 508 7.93 9.75 6.70
CA ARG A 508 6.92 9.81 7.78
C ARG A 508 5.56 9.29 7.31
N LEU A 509 5.11 9.71 6.13
CA LEU A 509 3.85 9.26 5.54
C LEU A 509 3.80 7.74 5.37
N ARG A 510 4.88 7.14 4.86
CA ARG A 510 4.99 5.67 4.73
C ARG A 510 4.86 4.97 6.07
N PHE A 511 5.54 5.46 7.10
CA PHE A 511 5.43 4.88 8.45
C PHE A 511 4.02 4.98 9.01
N TRP A 512 3.36 6.14 8.85
CA TRP A 512 1.97 6.31 9.29
C TRP A 512 1.00 5.37 8.57
N LEU A 513 1.14 5.23 7.25
CA LEU A 513 0.30 4.29 6.50
C LEU A 513 0.54 2.83 6.92
N SER A 514 1.81 2.45 7.17
CA SER A 514 2.15 1.10 7.64
C SER A 514 1.52 0.74 8.99
N LEU A 515 1.22 1.74 9.83
CA LEU A 515 0.53 1.57 11.11
C LEU A 515 -0.96 1.34 10.91
N ILE A 516 -1.61 2.16 10.08
CA ILE A 516 -3.06 2.11 9.88
C ILE A 516 -3.54 0.75 9.34
N VAL A 517 -2.70 0.08 8.55
CA VAL A 517 -2.95 -1.25 7.98
C VAL A 517 -3.51 -2.24 9.01
N TYR A 518 -2.88 -2.35 10.20
CA TYR A 518 -3.29 -3.35 11.20
C TYR A 518 -4.21 -2.82 12.30
N GLU A 519 -4.37 -1.51 12.40
CA GLU A 519 -5.24 -0.88 13.38
C GLU A 519 -6.71 -1.20 13.09
N LYS A 520 -7.44 -1.59 14.14
CA LYS A 520 -8.89 -1.89 14.07
C LYS A 520 -9.74 -0.65 14.31
N ALA A 521 -9.23 0.28 15.10
CA ALA A 521 -9.84 1.56 15.42
C ALA A 521 -8.78 2.66 15.23
N PRO A 522 -9.21 3.89 14.92
CA PRO A 522 -8.29 5.00 14.78
C PRO A 522 -7.55 5.26 16.10
N GLN A 523 -6.22 5.35 16.00
CA GLN A 523 -5.33 5.67 17.09
C GLN A 523 -4.46 6.86 16.67
N PRO A 524 -4.10 7.77 17.61
CA PRO A 524 -3.17 8.84 17.31
C PRO A 524 -1.87 8.31 16.72
N LEU A 525 -1.41 8.93 15.64
CA LEU A 525 -0.15 8.55 15.00
C LEU A 525 1.02 8.99 15.89
N PRO A 526 2.12 8.20 15.93
CA PRO A 526 3.31 8.63 16.65
C PRO A 526 3.84 9.93 16.06
N ASN A 527 4.29 10.83 16.94
CA ASN A 527 5.08 11.98 16.51
C ASN A 527 6.45 11.46 16.05
N LEU A 528 6.74 11.64 14.77
CA LEU A 528 8.00 11.23 14.15
C LEU A 528 8.98 12.39 13.96
N ASP A 529 8.63 13.61 14.40
CA ASP A 529 9.39 14.83 14.09
C ASP A 529 10.79 14.82 14.67
N TYR A 530 10.95 14.22 15.86
CA TYR A 530 12.22 14.05 16.56
C TYR A 530 12.98 12.77 16.17
N LYS A 531 12.41 11.94 15.30
CA LYS A 531 12.97 10.65 14.87
C LYS A 531 13.44 10.70 13.43
N ILE A 532 12.61 11.29 12.57
CA ILE A 532 12.86 11.47 11.14
C ILE A 532 12.82 12.96 10.91
N MET A 533 13.98 13.59 10.72
CA MET A 533 14.10 15.05 10.70
C MET A 533 14.76 15.57 9.44
N GLN A 534 14.45 16.82 9.10
CA GLN A 534 15.20 17.53 8.08
C GLN A 534 16.53 18.00 8.68
N GLY A 535 17.65 17.68 8.03
CA GLY A 535 18.97 18.09 8.47
C GLY A 535 20.05 17.73 7.46
N ASP A 536 21.19 18.40 7.59
CA ASP A 536 22.40 18.03 6.86
C ASP A 536 23.26 17.13 7.76
N SER A 537 23.33 15.84 7.42
CA SER A 537 24.06 14.83 8.20
C SER A 537 25.58 14.97 8.11
N LEU A 538 26.09 15.87 7.26
CA LEU A 538 27.52 16.19 7.16
C LEU A 538 27.94 17.31 8.12
N LEU A 539 27.01 17.96 8.83
CA LEU A 539 27.36 19.00 9.78
C LEU A 539 28.11 18.43 10.99
N GLU A 540 29.37 18.82 11.11
CA GLU A 540 30.23 18.45 12.24
C GLU A 540 30.10 19.43 13.42
N SER A 541 29.22 20.43 13.36
CA SER A 541 28.98 21.38 14.46
C SER A 541 27.54 21.88 14.52
N PHE A 542 26.99 22.06 15.72
CA PHE A 542 25.66 22.64 15.93
C PHE A 542 25.73 23.72 17.03
N GLU A 543 25.25 24.93 16.74
CA GLU A 543 25.29 26.09 17.66
C GLU A 543 26.67 26.36 18.33
N GLY A 544 27.76 26.11 17.59
CA GLY A 544 29.12 26.28 18.09
C GLY A 544 29.66 25.13 18.93
N VAL A 545 28.86 24.06 19.13
CA VAL A 545 29.30 22.77 19.67
C VAL A 545 29.88 21.93 18.54
N ASP A 546 31.12 21.51 18.68
CA ASP A 546 31.78 20.56 17.78
C ASP A 546 31.23 19.14 18.05
N LEU A 547 30.58 18.56 17.04
CA LEU A 547 29.96 17.24 17.07
C LEU A 547 30.95 16.12 16.67
N SER A 548 32.17 16.45 16.19
CA SER A 548 33.17 15.46 15.75
C SER A 548 33.64 14.52 16.87
N GLN A 549 33.41 14.91 18.12
CA GLN A 549 33.76 14.15 19.33
C GLN A 549 32.57 13.38 19.94
N ILE A 550 31.36 13.51 19.37
CA ILE A 550 30.17 12.82 19.88
C ILE A 550 30.31 11.32 19.63
N GLY A 551 30.43 10.56 20.71
CA GLY A 551 30.68 9.11 20.70
C GLY A 551 32.01 8.67 21.32
N GLN A 552 32.90 9.61 21.69
CA GLN A 552 34.17 9.30 22.36
C GLN A 552 34.14 9.43 23.90
N GLY A 553 32.99 9.68 24.52
CA GLY A 553 32.83 9.72 25.98
C GLY A 553 31.38 9.69 26.43
N ASP A 554 31.15 9.13 27.63
CA ASP A 554 29.84 9.01 28.27
C ASP A 554 29.17 10.39 28.49
N ASP A 555 27.87 10.44 28.21
CA ASP A 555 26.89 11.51 28.49
C ASP A 555 27.08 12.87 27.78
N LEU A 556 26.46 12.99 26.60
CA LEU A 556 25.99 14.27 26.05
C LEU A 556 24.46 14.23 25.92
N THR A 557 23.79 14.88 26.86
CA THR A 557 22.36 15.22 26.74
C THR A 557 22.27 16.59 26.10
N ILE A 558 21.90 16.64 24.82
CA ILE A 558 21.55 17.89 24.13
C ILE A 558 20.05 18.11 24.37
N PHE A 559 19.68 19.25 24.98
CA PHE A 559 18.30 19.64 25.27
C PHE A 559 17.61 20.25 24.06
#